data_AF-A0A1J0W375-F1
#
_entry.id   AF-A0A1J0W375-F1
#
_cell.length_a   1.000
_cell.length_b   1.000
_cell.length_c   1.000
_cell.angle_alpha   90.00
_cell.angle_beta   90.00
_cell.angle_gamma   90.00
#
_symmetry.space_group_name_H-M   'P 1'
#
loop_
_entity.id
_entity.type
_entity.pdbx_description
1 polymer ?
#
loop_
_entity_poly.entity_id
_entity_poly.type
_entity_poly.pdbx_seq_one_letter_code
_entity_poly.pdbx_strand_id
1 'polypeptide(L)'
;MRSIPVLGWAFLLLGVVRPFRSKPLRAIFWIDAFLSIVVHAAQIPVARREAAKRGIAPGRTAVMTMVFGATWWKTLGEDER
;
A
#
# COMPACT_ATOMS: atom_id res chain seq x y z
N MET A 1 -9.44 8.50 -1.41
CA MET A 1 -8.40 8.14 -0.41
C MET A 1 -7.26 7.25 -0.93
N ARG A 2 -7.33 6.72 -2.18
CA ARG A 2 -6.29 5.83 -2.75
C ARG A 2 -4.95 6.53 -3.08
N SER A 3 -4.89 7.86 -3.01
CA SER A 3 -3.70 8.64 -3.37
C SER A 3 -2.57 8.56 -2.34
N ILE A 4 -2.87 8.33 -1.06
CA ILE A 4 -1.86 8.31 0.02
C ILE A 4 -0.82 7.19 -0.19
N PRO A 5 -1.22 5.90 -0.41
CA PRO A 5 -0.26 4.84 -0.72
C PRO A 5 0.59 5.10 -1.96
N VAL A 6 0.00 5.71 -3.01
CA VAL A 6 0.71 6.05 -4.25
C VAL A 6 1.78 7.11 -3.99
N LEU A 7 1.48 8.11 -3.16
CA LEU A 7 2.46 9.11 -2.74
C LEU A 7 3.60 8.50 -1.91
N GLY A 8 3.30 7.50 -1.07
CA GLY A 8 4.34 6.72 -0.36
C GLY A 8 5.28 6.02 -1.33
N TRP A 9 4.76 5.26 -2.30
CA TRP A 9 5.59 4.65 -3.34
C TRP A 9 6.43 5.66 -4.14
N ALA A 10 5.85 6.82 -4.49
CA ALA A 10 6.58 7.89 -5.17
C ALA A 10 7.70 8.47 -4.30
N PHE A 11 7.46 8.66 -3.00
CA PHE A 11 8.45 9.11 -2.04
C PHE A 11 9.59 8.11 -1.86
N LEU A 12 9.30 6.81 -1.83
CA LEU A 12 10.30 5.74 -1.80
C LEU A 12 11.14 5.72 -3.08
N LEU A 13 10.52 5.81 -4.26
CA LEU A 13 11.25 5.92 -5.53
C LEU A 13 12.20 7.12 -5.53
N LEU A 14 11.75 8.27 -5.04
CA LEU A 14 12.58 9.46 -4.91
C LEU A 14 13.76 9.22 -3.97
N GLY A 15 13.54 8.58 -2.81
CA GLY A 15 14.60 8.26 -1.85
C GLY A 15 15.63 7.24 -2.37
N VAL A 16 15.25 6.36 -3.29
CA VAL A 16 16.17 5.42 -3.97
C VAL A 16 16.99 6.13 -5.04
N VAL A 17 16.35 6.93 -5.90
CA VAL A 17 17.02 7.67 -6.99
C VAL A 17 17.89 8.80 -6.44
N ARG A 18 17.43 9.48 -5.39
CA ARG A 18 18.11 10.60 -4.75
C ARG A 18 18.11 10.41 -3.22
N PRO A 19 19.08 9.66 -2.68
CA PRO A 19 19.17 9.38 -1.25
C PRO A 19 19.11 10.63 -0.37
N PHE A 20 18.18 10.63 0.58
CA PHE A 20 18.01 11.75 1.51
C PHE A 20 19.20 11.86 2.46
N ARG A 21 19.77 13.06 2.58
CA ARG A 21 20.93 13.32 3.45
C ARG A 21 20.55 13.71 4.88
N SER A 22 19.38 14.31 5.08
CA SER A 22 18.93 14.72 6.40
C SER A 22 18.47 13.51 7.23
N LYS A 23 18.86 13.46 8.50
CA LYS A 23 18.40 12.45 9.46
C LYS A 23 16.87 12.29 9.52
N PRO A 24 16.06 13.36 9.58
CA PRO A 24 14.60 13.21 9.65
C PRO A 24 14.01 12.59 8.38
N LEU A 25 14.44 13.01 7.18
CA LEU A 25 13.93 12.42 5.94
C LEU A 25 14.33 10.95 5.78
N ARG A 26 15.52 10.56 6.24
CA ARG A 26 15.93 9.15 6.28
C ARG A 26 15.03 8.32 7.21
N ALA A 27 14.66 8.87 8.37
CA ALA A 27 13.74 8.18 9.28
C ALA A 27 12.36 8.01 8.63
N ILE A 28 11.81 9.06 8.05
CA ILE A 28 10.52 9.02 7.33
C ILE A 28 10.58 8.02 6.17
N PHE A 29 11.66 8.00 5.40
CA PHE A 29 11.89 7.04 4.32
C PHE A 29 11.81 5.59 4.80
N TRP A 30 12.53 5.25 5.88
CA TRP A 30 12.52 3.88 6.38
C TRP A 30 11.18 3.48 7.00
N ILE A 31 10.50 4.42 7.68
CA ILE A 31 9.14 4.20 8.18
C ILE A 31 8.21 3.90 7.01
N ASP A 32 8.21 4.73 5.97
CA ASP A 32 7.35 4.56 4.80
C ASP A 32 7.69 3.29 4.01
N ALA A 33 8.97 2.91 3.94
CA ALA A 33 9.41 1.67 3.30
C ALA A 33 8.84 0.44 4.04
N PHE A 34 8.91 0.47 5.37
CA PHE A 34 8.35 -0.58 6.20
C PHE A 34 6.82 -0.66 6.06
N LEU A 35 6.13 0.48 6.07
CA LEU A 35 4.68 0.54 5.88
C LEU A 35 4.27 0.03 4.48
N SER A 36 4.95 0.48 3.43
CA SER A 36 4.60 0.14 2.05
C SER A 36 4.95 -1.30 1.66
N ILE A 37 5.99 -1.88 2.25
CA ILE A 37 6.42 -3.25 1.93
C ILE A 37 5.84 -4.24 2.93
N VAL A 38 6.22 -4.11 4.21
CA VAL A 38 5.91 -5.11 5.23
C VAL A 38 4.44 -5.03 5.61
N VAL A 39 3.93 -3.84 5.90
CA VAL A 39 2.53 -3.70 6.34
C VAL A 39 1.56 -4.02 5.19
N HIS A 40 1.82 -3.58 3.96
CA HIS A 40 1.00 -4.00 2.81
C HIS A 40 1.06 -5.53 2.59
N ALA A 41 2.23 -6.15 2.65
CA ALA A 41 2.32 -7.61 2.51
C ALA A 41 1.55 -8.35 3.62
N ALA A 42 1.65 -7.88 4.86
CA ALA A 42 0.93 -8.43 6.01
C ALA A 42 -0.60 -8.28 5.88
N GLN A 43 -1.09 -7.33 5.08
CA GLN A 43 -2.51 -7.16 4.81
C GLN A 43 -3.07 -8.17 3.78
N ILE A 44 -2.22 -8.82 2.98
CA ILE A 44 -2.67 -9.72 1.90
C ILE A 44 -3.62 -10.83 2.38
N PRO A 45 -3.39 -11.53 3.50
CA PRO A 45 -4.31 -12.57 3.98
C PRO A 45 -5.72 -12.03 4.26
N VAL A 46 -5.83 -10.86 4.90
CA VAL A 46 -7.12 -10.23 5.21
C VAL A 46 -7.77 -9.70 3.94
N ALA A 47 -7.01 -9.01 3.10
CA ALA A 47 -7.50 -8.50 1.82
C ALA A 47 -8.04 -9.63 0.93
N ARG A 48 -7.39 -10.80 0.91
CA ARG A 48 -7.86 -11.99 0.17
C ARG A 48 -9.20 -12.48 0.68
N ARG A 49 -9.42 -12.51 2.00
CA ARG A 49 -10.70 -12.90 2.58
C ARG A 49 -11.82 -11.93 2.18
N GLU A 50 -11.58 -10.63 2.22
CA GLU A 50 -12.57 -9.62 1.84
C GLU A 50 -12.85 -9.59 0.34
N ALA A 51 -11.80 -9.67 -0.48
CA ALA A 51 -11.90 -9.62 -1.93
C ALA A 51 -12.56 -10.89 -2.52
N ALA A 52 -12.36 -12.05 -1.88
CA ALA A 52 -13.00 -13.31 -2.28
C ALA A 52 -14.52 -13.24 -2.18
N LYS A 53 -15.08 -12.51 -1.21
CA LYS A 53 -16.54 -12.29 -1.09
C LYS A 53 -17.15 -11.59 -2.32
N ARG A 54 -16.31 -10.96 -3.13
CA ARG A 54 -16.68 -10.20 -4.34
C ARG A 54 -16.14 -10.85 -5.62
N GLY A 55 -15.68 -12.11 -5.56
CA GLY A 55 -15.16 -12.84 -6.71
C GLY A 55 -13.82 -12.34 -7.27
N ILE A 56 -13.07 -11.52 -6.52
CA ILE A 56 -11.80 -10.96 -6.99
C ILE A 56 -10.68 -11.99 -6.85
N ALA A 57 -9.95 -12.23 -7.94
CA ALA A 57 -8.87 -13.21 -7.99
C ALA A 57 -7.73 -12.90 -6.98
N PRO A 58 -7.13 -13.92 -6.33
CA PRO A 58 -6.08 -13.74 -5.33
C PRO A 58 -4.86 -12.94 -5.80
N GLY A 59 -4.44 -13.14 -7.06
CA GLY A 59 -3.31 -12.41 -7.64
C GLY A 59 -3.61 -10.91 -7.78
N ARG A 60 -4.81 -10.57 -8.26
CA ARG A 60 -5.27 -9.17 -8.35
C ARG A 60 -5.36 -8.53 -6.96
N THR A 61 -5.86 -9.27 -5.97
CA THR A 61 -5.90 -8.80 -4.57
C THR A 61 -4.50 -8.51 -4.03
N ALA A 62 -3.53 -9.39 -4.27
CA ALA A 62 -2.16 -9.17 -3.80
C ALA A 62 -1.55 -7.91 -4.42
N VAL A 63 -1.67 -7.73 -5.74
CA VAL A 63 -1.20 -6.53 -6.44
C VAL A 63 -1.88 -5.28 -5.88
N MET A 64 -3.20 -5.31 -5.73
CA MET A 64 -3.93 -4.14 -5.23
C MET A 64 -3.58 -3.80 -3.79
N THR A 65 -3.36 -4.79 -2.94
CA THR A 65 -2.91 -4.56 -1.56
C THR A 65 -1.50 -4.00 -1.52
N MET A 66 -0.59 -4.42 -2.40
CA MET A 66 0.74 -3.81 -2.46
C MET A 66 0.69 -2.35 -2.94
N VAL A 67 -0.13 -2.03 -3.94
CA VAL A 67 -0.20 -0.67 -4.50
C VAL A 67 -0.98 0.29 -3.59
N PHE A 68 -2.12 -0.15 -3.05
CA PHE A 68 -3.07 0.72 -2.34
C PHE A 68 -3.26 0.36 -0.85
N GLY A 69 -2.59 -0.66 -0.33
CA GLY A 69 -2.69 -1.07 1.07
C GLY A 69 -4.13 -1.36 1.49
N ALA A 70 -4.50 -0.90 2.68
CA ALA A 70 -5.86 -1.05 3.20
C ALA A 70 -6.90 -0.16 2.49
N THR A 71 -6.47 0.88 1.77
CA THR A 71 -7.39 1.89 1.22
C THR A 71 -8.25 1.37 0.08
N TRP A 72 -7.88 0.27 -0.58
CA TRP A 72 -8.71 -0.32 -1.62
C TRP A 72 -9.72 -1.32 -1.06
N TRP A 73 -9.30 -2.32 -0.28
CA TRP A 73 -10.20 -3.39 0.15
C TRP A 73 -11.20 -2.95 1.21
N LYS A 74 -10.87 -1.92 2.01
CA LYS A 74 -11.83 -1.30 2.93
C LYS A 74 -12.90 -0.46 2.21
N THR A 75 -12.62 0.04 1.00
CA THR A 75 -13.53 0.91 0.24
C THR A 75 -14.35 0.16 -0.81
N LEU A 76 -14.18 -1.16 -0.94
CA LEU A 76 -14.92 -1.96 -1.92
C LEU A 76 -16.45 -1.80 -1.80
N GLY A 77 -16.99 -1.45 -0.62
CA GLY A 77 -18.44 -1.23 -0.39
C GLY A 77 -18.91 0.23 -0.35
N GLU A 78 -18.02 1.17 -0.68
CA GLU A 78 -18.38 2.59 -0.82
C GLU A 78 -18.75 2.94 -2.26
N ASP A 79 -18.22 2.22 -3.25
CA ASP A 79 -18.49 2.44 -4.68
C ASP A 79 -19.91 1.97 -5.13
N GLU A 80 -20.71 1.38 -4.23
CA GLU A 80 -22.05 0.81 -4.51
C GLU A 80 -23.20 1.62 -3.88
N ARG A 81 -22.92 2.80 -3.31
CA ARG A 81 -23.89 3.71 -2.69
C ARG A 81 -23.97 5.05 -3.40
#